data_AF-C2KK17-F1
#
_entry.id   AF-C2KK17-F1
#
_cell.length_a   1.000
_cell.length_b   1.000
_cell.length_c   1.000
_cell.angle_alpha   90.00
_cell.angle_beta   90.00
_cell.angle_gamma   90.00
#
_symmetry.space_group_name_H-M   'P 1'
#
loop_
_entity.id
_entity.type
_entity.pdbx_description
1 polymer ?
#
loop_
_entity_poly.entity_id
_entity_poly.type
_entity_poly.pdbx_seq_one_letter_code
_entity_poly.pdbx_strand_id
1 'polypeptide(L)' 'MIMKLKQADLLFVKNGHSDLDEGIAESTGNFVHVAILADEENVIHATADSGVCLQSLQLFLEKNKSADVYRTNVKNTK' A
#
# COMPACT_ATOMS: atom_id res chain seq x y z
N MET A 1 -14.44 2.35 -15.47
CA MET A 1 -15.02 2.86 -14.20
C MET A 1 -13.84 3.25 -13.32
N ILE A 2 -13.67 4.53 -13.00
CA ILE A 2 -12.56 4.97 -12.13
C ILE A 2 -13.01 4.74 -10.69
N MET A 3 -12.33 3.88 -9.95
CA MET A 3 -12.66 3.63 -8.55
C MET A 3 -12.18 4.82 -7.71
N LYS A 4 -13.10 5.51 -7.01
CA LYS A 4 -12.71 6.55 -6.05
C LYS A 4 -12.19 5.89 -4.76
N LEU A 5 -10.97 6.25 -4.38
CA LEU A 5 -10.35 5.84 -3.12
C LEU A 5 -11.15 6.38 -1.93
N LYS A 6 -11.14 5.64 -0.82
CA LYS A 6 -11.77 6.00 0.45
C LYS A 6 -10.81 5.73 1.59
N GLN A 7 -10.96 6.51 2.66
CA GLN A 7 -10.24 6.27 3.90
C GLN A 7 -10.35 4.78 4.32
N ALA A 8 -9.24 4.24 4.82
CA ALA A 8 -9.03 2.84 5.17
C ALA A 8 -8.96 1.86 3.99
N ASP A 9 -8.94 2.32 2.73
CA ASP A 9 -8.52 1.48 1.62
C ASP A 9 -7.08 1.00 1.81
N LEU A 10 -6.83 -0.27 1.50
CA LEU A 10 -5.50 -0.85 1.50
C LEU A 10 -4.94 -0.79 0.08
N LEU A 11 -3.74 -0.23 -0.06
CA LEU A 11 -3.01 -0.12 -1.31
C LEU A 11 -1.86 -1.13 -1.28
N PHE A 12 -1.96 -2.18 -2.09
CA PHE A 12 -0.96 -3.24 -2.20
C PHE A 12 -0.07 -3.00 -3.42
N VAL A 13 1.24 -2.95 -3.20
CA VAL A 13 2.24 -2.75 -4.24
C VAL A 13 2.77 -4.09 -4.70
N LYS A 14 2.83 -4.28 -6.02
CA LYS A 14 3.38 -5.49 -6.65
C LYS A 14 4.90 -5.46 -6.67
N ASN A 15 5.50 -6.65 -6.76
CA ASN A 15 6.94 -6.83 -6.90
C ASN A 15 7.52 -5.92 -8.01
N GLY A 16 8.51 -5.11 -7.66
CA GLY A 16 9.24 -4.22 -8.57
C GLY A 16 10.48 -4.84 -9.22
N HIS A 17 10.74 -6.13 -8.95
CA HIS A 17 11.91 -6.93 -9.34
C HIS A 17 13.23 -6.45 -8.74
N SER A 18 13.20 -5.99 -7.49
CA SER A 18 14.43 -5.85 -6.68
C SER A 18 14.71 -7.15 -5.92
N ASP A 19 15.95 -7.43 -5.55
CA ASP A 19 16.34 -8.67 -4.84
C ASP A 19 15.50 -8.91 -3.57
N LEU A 20 15.16 -7.84 -2.83
CA LEU A 20 14.31 -7.92 -1.65
C LEU A 20 12.85 -8.21 -2.01
N ASP A 21 12.33 -7.55 -3.06
CA ASP A 21 10.97 -7.76 -3.53
C ASP A 21 10.77 -9.18 -4.08
N GLU A 22 11.78 -9.75 -4.74
CA GLU A 22 11.78 -11.14 -5.20
C GLU A 22 11.73 -12.11 -4.03
N GLY A 23 12.56 -11.93 -3.00
CA GLY A 23 12.53 -12.76 -1.81
C GLY A 23 11.18 -12.74 -1.07
N ILE A 24 10.54 -11.57 -0.99
CA ILE A 24 9.18 -11.44 -0.44
C ILE A 24 8.17 -12.13 -1.37
N ALA A 25 8.26 -11.88 -2.68
CA ALA A 25 7.29 -12.40 -3.62
C ALA A 25 7.29 -13.93 -3.74
N GLU A 26 8.47 -14.55 -3.69
CA GLU A 26 8.61 -16.01 -3.64
C GLU A 26 7.96 -16.61 -2.39
N SER A 27 7.98 -15.87 -1.28
CA SER A 27 7.47 -16.34 0.01
C SER A 27 5.98 -16.09 0.22
N THR A 28 5.44 -14.99 -0.31
CA THR A 28 4.08 -14.50 0.01
C THR A 28 3.19 -14.23 -1.20
N GLY A 29 3.69 -14.43 -2.42
CA GLY A 29 2.98 -14.11 -3.66
C GLY A 29 3.24 -12.67 -4.14
N ASN A 30 2.42 -12.15 -5.04
CA ASN A 30 2.81 -11.02 -5.89
C ASN A 30 2.94 -9.63 -5.22
N PHE A 31 2.64 -9.49 -3.93
CA PHE A 31 2.66 -8.20 -3.23
C PHE A 31 3.81 -8.11 -2.25
N VAL A 32 4.51 -6.98 -2.27
CA VAL A 32 5.76 -6.77 -1.51
C VAL A 32 5.66 -5.62 -0.52
N HIS A 33 4.68 -4.73 -0.70
CA HIS A 33 4.43 -3.62 0.20
C HIS A 33 2.96 -3.29 0.33
N VAL A 34 2.57 -2.69 1.46
CA VAL A 34 1.19 -2.27 1.73
C VAL A 34 1.15 -0.90 2.40
N ALA A 35 0.15 -0.10 2.02
CA ALA A 35 -0.18 1.17 2.64
C ALA A 35 -1.67 1.27 2.94
N ILE A 36 -2.05 2.12 3.89
CA ILE A 36 -3.45 2.39 4.27
C ILE A 36 -3.75 3.84 3.89
N LEU A 37 -4.82 4.07 3.15
CA LEU A 37 -5.27 5.42 2.86
C LEU A 37 -5.79 6.09 4.13
N ALA A 38 -5.11 7.15 4.57
CA ALA A 38 -5.46 7.89 5.77
C ALA A 38 -6.57 8.92 5.51
N ASP A 39 -6.52 9.57 4.35
CA ASP A 39 -7.47 10.58 3.90
C ASP A 39 -7.44 10.68 2.36
N GLU A 40 -7.96 11.75 1.75
CA GLU A 40 -7.98 11.86 0.28
C GLU A 40 -6.59 12.03 -0.36
N GLU A 41 -5.57 12.43 0.42
CA GLU A 41 -4.25 12.83 -0.09
C GLU A 41 -3.07 12.07 0.54
N ASN A 42 -3.28 11.34 1.63
CA ASN A 42 -2.20 10.73 2.40
C ASN A 42 -2.40 9.23 2.66
N VAL A 43 -1.27 8.53 2.79
CA VAL A 43 -1.18 7.12 3.17
C VAL A 43 -0.33 6.93 4.41
N ILE A 44 -0.69 5.96 5.24
CA ILE A 44 0.12 5.46 6.35
C ILE A 44 0.73 4.13 5.93
N HIS A 45 2.04 4.00 6.06
CA HIS A 45 2.75 2.74 5.79
C HIS A 45 4.06 2.67 6.56
N ALA A 46 4.73 1.51 6.52
CA ALA A 46 6.04 1.33 7.12
C ALA A 46 7.15 1.39 6.06
N THR A 47 8.30 1.97 6.38
CA THR A 47 9.51 1.90 5.56
C THR A 47 10.65 1.28 6.35
N ALA A 48 11.64 0.73 5.65
CA ALA A 48 12.84 0.19 6.29
C ALA A 48 13.62 1.27 7.06
N ASP A 49 13.62 2.50 6.57
CA ASP A 49 14.43 3.59 7.11
C ASP A 49 13.77 4.33 8.27
N SER A 50 12.44 4.41 8.31
CA SER A 50 11.71 5.28 9.25
C SER A 50 10.62 4.57 10.04
N GLY A 51 10.41 3.28 9.83
CA GLY A 51 9.26 2.58 10.42
C GLY A 51 7.95 3.18 9.91
N VAL A 52 6.96 3.36 10.80
CA VAL A 52 5.64 3.88 10.41
C VAL A 52 5.71 5.38 10.11
N CYS A 53 5.26 5.77 8.92
CA CYS A 53 5.20 7.16 8.49
C CYS A 53 3.89 7.49 7.76
N LEU A 54 3.59 8.79 7.74
CA LEU A 54 2.55 9.39 6.90
C LEU A 54 3.23 9.97 5.65
N GLN A 55 2.80 9.57 4.47
CA GLN A 55 3.34 10.04 3.19
C GLN A 55 2.19 10.50 2.29
N SER A 56 2.43 11.50 1.45
CA SER A 56 1.50 11.85 0.37
C SER A 56 1.24 10.65 -0.55
N LEU A 57 -0.03 10.41 -0.87
CA LEU A 57 -0.48 9.41 -1.82
C LEU A 57 0.19 9.60 -3.18
N GLN A 58 0.36 10.84 -3.63
CA GLN A 58 1.02 11.13 -4.90
C GLN A 58 2.46 10.61 -4.89
N LEU A 59 3.25 11.01 -3.89
CA LEU A 59 4.65 10.57 -3.76
C LEU A 59 4.77 9.06 -3.61
N PHE A 60 3.82 8.44 -2.89
CA PHE A 60 3.75 6.99 -2.75
C PHE A 60 3.53 6.30 -4.11
N LEU A 61 2.59 6.79 -4.92
CA LEU A 61 2.30 6.22 -6.24
C LEU A 61 3.41 6.48 -7.25
N GLU A 62 4.05 7.65 -7.21
CA GLU A 62 5.21 7.96 -8.06
C GLU A 62 6.38 7.00 -7.79
N LYS A 63 6.63 6.68 -6.52
CA LYS A 63 7.68 5.71 -6.14
C LYS A 63 7.34 4.28 -6.56
N ASN A 64 6.08 3.87 -6.42
CA ASN A 64 5.67 2.47 -6.59
C ASN A 64 5.01 2.16 -7.94
N LYS A 65 4.85 3.15 -8.82
CA LYS A 65 4.18 3.12 -10.14
C LYS A 65 2.68 2.80 -10.11
N SER A 66 2.28 1.76 -9.39
CA SER A 66 0.88 1.32 -9.27
C SER A 66 0.65 0.55 -7.97
N ALA A 67 -0.58 0.59 -7.47
CA ALA A 67 -1.04 -0.25 -6.36
C ALA A 67 -2.43 -0.82 -6.66
N ASP A 68 -2.64 -2.07 -6.28
CA ASP A 68 -3.95 -2.70 -6.29
C ASP A 68 -4.69 -2.29 -5.01
N VAL A 69 -5.97 -1.91 -5.15
CA VAL A 69 -6.74 -1.37 -4.03
C VAL A 69 -7.70 -2.42 -3.50
N TYR A 70 -7.64 -2.68 -2.20
CA TYR A 70 -8.52 -3.59 -1.49
C TYR A 70 -9.30 -2.83 -0.42
N ARG A 71 -10.61 -3.06 -0.37
CA ARG A 71 -11.49 -2.50 0.65
C ARG A 71 -12.07 -3.62 1.50
N THR A 72 -11.87 -3.52 2.80
CA THR A 72 -12.49 -4.44 3.76
C THR A 72 -13.88 -3.95 4.17
N ASN A 73 -14.80 -4.90 4.38
CA ASN A 73 -16.11 -4.64 5.01
C ASN A 73 -16.11 -5.00 6.49
N VAL A 74 -14.93 -5.24 7.08
CA VAL A 74 -14.79 -5.53 8.51
C VAL A 74 -15.25 -4.31 9.30
N LYS A 75 -16.32 -4.50 10.06
CA LYS A 75 -16.78 -3.53 11.06
C LYS A 75 -16.06 -3.86 12.36
N ASN A 76 -15.44 -2.87 12.98
CA ASN A 76 -14.99 -3.02 14.35
C ASN A 76 -16.24 -3.13 15.24
N THR A 77 -16.51 -4.33 15.77
CA THR A 77 -17.67 -4.61 16.62
C THR A 77 -17.37 -4.39 18.11
N LYS A 78 -16.25 -3.73 18.43
CA LYS A 78 -15.94 -3.33 19.81
C LYS A 78 -16.67 -2.08 20.22
#